data_AF-A0A2K0URT9-F1
#
_entry.id   AF-A0A2K0URT9-F1
#
_cell.length_a   1.000
_cell.length_b   1.000
_cell.length_c   1.000
_cell.angle_alpha   90.00
_cell.angle_beta   90.00
_cell.angle_gamma   90.00
#
_symmetry.space_group_name_H-M   'P 1'
#
loop_
_entity.id
_entity.type
_entity.pdbx_description
1 polymer ?
#
loop_
_entity_poly.entity_id
_entity_poly.type
_entity_poly.pdbx_seq_one_letter_code
_entity_poly.pdbx_strand_id
1 'polypeptide(L)' 'MSSNHTIESNTIGNDARIHQGNVIHNYASAPREPSVMIPFHRNEELIHRRDIISELDRILPLSDEYSAAALYGLGGSG' A
#
# COMPACT_ATOMS: atom_id res chain seq x y z
N MET A 1 48.02 11.80 -12.54
CA MET A 1 47.07 10.66 -12.59
C MET A 1 45.69 11.23 -12.31
N SER A 2 44.83 11.34 -13.32
CA SER A 2 43.48 11.92 -13.19
C SER A 2 42.48 10.77 -13.08
N SER A 3 41.87 10.61 -11.90
CA SER A 3 40.84 9.61 -11.66
C SER A 3 39.51 10.07 -12.26
N ASN A 4 39.12 9.49 -13.40
CA ASN A 4 37.78 9.66 -13.94
C ASN A 4 36.81 8.86 -13.06
N HIS A 5 36.15 9.51 -12.11
CA HIS A 5 35.01 8.89 -11.44
C HIS A 5 33.81 8.91 -12.40
N THR A 6 33.22 7.75 -12.67
CA THR A 6 31.97 7.64 -13.42
C THR A 6 30.84 7.56 -12.39
N ILE A 7 29.94 8.54 -12.39
CA ILE A 7 28.72 8.47 -11.58
C ILE A 7 27.65 7.79 -12.43
N GLU A 8 27.31 6.55 -12.09
CA GLU A 8 26.39 5.72 -12.87
C GLU A 8 24.96 5.69 -12.32
N SER A 9 24.70 6.26 -11.15
CA SER A 9 23.37 6.21 -10.54
C SER A 9 23.08 7.46 -9.72
N ASN A 10 22.14 8.27 -10.19
CA ASN A 10 21.55 9.36 -9.41
C ASN A 10 20.04 9.33 -9.57
N THR A 11 19.30 9.26 -8.47
CA THR A 11 17.85 9.20 -8.48
C THR A 11 17.29 10.61 -8.43
N ILE A 12 16.65 11.04 -9.52
CA ILE A 12 15.93 12.30 -9.56
C ILE A 12 14.53 12.06 -8.97
N GLY A 13 14.17 12.82 -7.95
CA GLY A 13 12.92 12.66 -7.20
C GLY A 13 11.66 13.01 -8.00
N ASN A 14 10.51 12.71 -7.40
CA ASN A 14 9.17 13.05 -7.92
C ASN A 14 9.00 14.58 -8.11
N ASP A 15 8.26 14.96 -9.15
CA ASP A 15 8.01 16.34 -9.61
C ASP A 15 9.23 17.13 -10.11
N ALA A 16 10.36 16.46 -10.31
CA ALA A 16 11.52 17.10 -10.92
C ALA A 16 11.24 17.45 -12.39
N ARG A 17 11.39 18.75 -12.70
CA ARG A 17 11.37 19.26 -14.07
C ARG A 17 12.80 19.44 -14.58
N ILE A 18 13.20 18.64 -15.56
CA ILE A 18 14.52 18.78 -16.20
C ILE A 18 14.33 19.56 -17.50
N HIS A 19 14.99 20.72 -17.59
CA HIS A 19 14.96 21.58 -18.78
C HIS A 19 16.17 21.25 -19.66
N GLN A 20 16.00 20.39 -20.67
CA GLN A 20 17.05 20.07 -21.67
C GLN A 20 16.75 20.79 -22.99
N GLY A 21 16.84 22.12 -22.97
CA GLY A 21 16.45 22.96 -24.10
C GLY A 21 14.94 23.17 -24.18
N ASN A 22 14.35 23.10 -25.38
CA ASN A 22 12.91 23.38 -25.59
C ASN A 22 11.99 22.18 -25.29
N VAL A 23 12.50 21.13 -24.65
CA VAL A 23 11.76 19.90 -24.34
C VAL A 23 11.70 19.72 -22.83
N ILE A 24 10.48 19.59 -22.30
CA ILE A 24 10.22 19.31 -20.88
C ILE A 24 9.89 17.81 -20.76
N HIS A 25 10.75 17.06 -20.08
CA HIS A 25 10.46 15.67 -19.72
C HIS A 25 9.83 15.64 -18.32
N ASN A 26 8.54 15.26 -18.25
CA ASN A 26 7.85 15.01 -16.98
C ASN A 26 8.04 13.53 -16.61
N TYR A 27 8.91 13.25 -15.65
CA TYR A 27 9.08 11.92 -15.09
C TYR A 27 8.10 11.73 -13.92
N ALA A 28 6.82 11.49 -14.23
CA ALA A 28 5.87 11.07 -13.21
C ALA A 28 6.14 9.60 -12.87
N SER A 29 6.60 9.32 -11.66
CA SER A 29 6.58 7.96 -11.11
C SER A 29 5.14 7.48 -11.09
N ALA A 30 4.89 6.27 -11.59
CA ALA A 30 3.56 5.63 -11.52
C ALA A 30 3.01 5.71 -10.08
N PRO A 31 1.68 5.84 -9.91
CA PRO A 31 1.06 5.88 -8.59
C PRO A 31 1.47 4.63 -7.82
N ARG A 32 2.10 4.82 -6.66
CA ARG A 32 2.48 3.71 -5.78
C ARG A 32 1.20 3.08 -5.26
N GLU A 33 0.91 1.85 -5.68
CA GLU A 33 -0.15 1.08 -5.06
C GLU A 33 0.16 0.94 -3.56
N PRO A 34 -0.84 1.09 -2.68
CA PRO A 34 -0.64 0.94 -1.25
C PRO A 34 -0.18 -0.49 -0.96
N SER A 35 1.08 -0.66 -0.57
CA SER A 35 1.60 -1.95 -0.15
C SER A 35 1.09 -2.25 1.26
N VAL A 36 0.13 -3.16 1.37
CA VAL A 36 -0.31 -3.68 2.67
C VAL A 36 0.73 -4.72 3.13
N MET A 37 1.73 -4.26 3.87
CA MET A 37 2.75 -5.11 4.45
C MET A 37 2.30 -5.54 5.86
N ILE A 38 1.64 -6.69 5.96
CA ILE A 38 1.44 -7.35 7.26
C ILE A 38 2.76 -8.05 7.61
N PRO A 39 3.44 -7.69 8.71
CA PRO A 39 4.77 -8.21 9.04
C PRO A 39 4.77 -9.67 9.52
N PHE A 40 3.64 -10.35 9.39
CA PHE A 40 3.42 -11.72 9.83
C PHE A 40 2.99 -12.57 8.64
N HIS A 41 3.47 -13.81 8.60
CA HIS A 41 2.97 -14.80 7.66
C HIS A 41 1.46 -14.98 7.86
N ARG A 42 0.73 -15.16 6.76
CA ARG A 42 -0.70 -15.46 6.84
C ARG A 42 -0.87 -16.74 7.64
N ASN A 43 -1.81 -16.73 8.58
CA ASN A 43 -2.21 -17.94 9.28
C ASN A 43 -2.95 -18.86 8.30
N GLU A 44 -2.28 -19.90 7.83
CA GLU A 44 -2.86 -20.90 6.92
C GLU A 44 -3.89 -21.80 7.62
N GLU A 45 -3.87 -21.87 8.95
CA GLU A 45 -4.80 -22.64 9.77
C GLU A 45 -6.06 -21.85 10.15
N LEU A 46 -6.22 -20.62 9.64
CA LEU A 46 -7.39 -19.80 9.90
C LEU A 46 -8.65 -20.49 9.37
N ILE A 47 -9.56 -20.84 10.27
CA ILE A 47 -10.86 -21.40 9.90
C ILE A 47 -11.75 -20.27 9.38
N HIS A 48 -12.16 -20.37 8.12
CA HIS A 48 -12.97 -19.35 7.46
C HIS A 48 -14.43 -19.37 7.95
N ARG A 49 -14.77 -18.50 8.90
CA ARG A 49 -16.14 -18.30 9.42
C ARG A 49 -16.98 -17.41 8.48
N ARG A 50 -17.45 -18.00 7.38
CA ARG A 50 -18.14 -17.30 6.27
C ARG A 50 -19.34 -16.48 6.73
N ASP A 51 -20.08 -16.99 7.70
CA ASP A 51 -21.26 -16.36 8.30
C ASP A 51 -20.91 -15.03 8.98
N ILE A 52 -19.88 -15.01 9.81
CA ILE A 52 -19.42 -13.80 10.51
C ILE A 52 -18.87 -12.78 9.51
N ILE A 53 -18.03 -13.23 8.57
CA ILE A 53 -17.42 -12.34 7.57
C ILE A 53 -18.48 -11.73 6.66
N SER A 54 -19.44 -12.52 6.17
CA SER A 54 -20.51 -12.01 5.30
C SER A 54 -21.39 -10.98 6.02
N GLU A 55 -21.63 -11.17 7.32
CA GLU A 55 -22.40 -10.21 8.10
C GLU A 55 -21.60 -8.93 8.38
N LEU A 56 -20.30 -9.04 8.63
CA LEU A 56 -19.40 -7.88 8.74
C LEU A 56 -19.36 -7.07 7.44
N ASP A 57 -19.22 -7.73 6.29
CA ASP A 57 -19.23 -7.07 4.98
C ASP A 57 -20.56 -6.35 4.71
N ARG A 58 -21.67 -6.91 5.21
CA ARG A 58 -23.02 -6.32 5.09
C ARG A 58 -23.21 -5.10 5.98
N ILE A 59 -22.70 -5.13 7.22
CA ILE A 59 -22.92 -4.05 8.21
C ILE A 59 -21.80 -3.00 8.22
N LEU A 60 -20.62 -3.32 7.69
CA LEU A 60 -19.47 -2.42 7.53
C LEU A 60 -19.04 -2.37 6.05
N PRO A 61 -19.91 -1.86 5.15
CA PRO A 61 -19.53 -1.69 3.76
C PRO A 61 -18.39 -0.67 3.64
N LEU A 62 -17.53 -0.86 2.63
CA LEU A 62 -16.48 0.10 2.31
C LEU A 62 -17.13 1.42 1.86
N SER A 63 -17.12 2.42 2.74
CA SER A 63 -17.77 3.72 2.54
C SER A 63 -16.88 4.83 3.09
N ASP A 64 -16.97 6.03 2.52
CA ASP A 64 -16.31 7.23 3.03
C ASP A 64 -16.95 7.74 4.34
N GLU A 65 -18.11 7.21 4.72
CA GLU A 65 -18.81 7.53 5.96
C GLU A 65 -18.32 6.69 7.14
N TYR A 66 -18.24 7.32 8.32
CA TYR A 66 -17.83 6.63 9.54
C TYR A 66 -18.81 5.52 9.93
N SER A 67 -18.31 4.29 10.00
CA SER A 67 -19.06 3.09 10.40
C SER A 67 -18.26 2.30 11.43
N ALA A 68 -18.95 1.75 12.44
CA ALA A 68 -18.32 0.94 13.49
C ALA A 68 -19.22 -0.25 13.85
N ALA A 69 -18.60 -1.40 14.12
CA ALA A 69 -19.28 -2.58 14.63
C ALA A 69 -18.50 -3.16 15.81
N ALA A 70 -19.20 -3.84 16.70
CA ALA A 70 -18.61 -4.53 17.84
C ALA A 70 -18.82 -6.04 17.68
N LEU A 71 -17.73 -6.80 17.86
CA LEU A 71 -17.78 -8.26 17.96
C LEU A 71 -17.77 -8.66 19.44
N TYR A 72 -18.67 -9.55 19.83
CA TYR A 72 -18.75 -10.08 21.20
C TYR A 72 -18.85 -11.60 21.19
N GLY A 73 -18.30 -12.24 22.22
CA GLY A 73 -18.24 -13.68 22.32
C GLY A 73 -17.55 -14.13 23.60
N LEU A 74 -17.51 -15.45 23.80
CA LEU A 74 -16.78 -16.05 24.92
C LEU A 74 -15.25 -15.88 24.74
N GLY A 75 -14.50 -15.93 25.84
CA GLY A 75 -13.04 -15.89 25.78
C GLY A 75 -12.48 -17.05 24.95
N GLY A 76 -11.51 -16.77 24.07
CA GLY A 76 -10.91 -17.77 23.16
C GLY A 76 -11.73 -18.09 21.91
N SER A 77 -12.83 -17.36 21.65
CA SER A 77 -13.69 -17.58 20.49
C SER A 77 -13.21 -16.95 19.18
N GLY A 78 -12.02 -16.33 19.20
CA GLY A 78 -11.38 -15.64 18.07
C GLY A 78 -11.65 -16.27 16.72
#